data_AF-A0A1B2I1R0-F1
#
_entry.id   AF-A0A1B2I1R0-F1
#
_cell.length_a   1.000
_cell.length_b   1.000
_cell.length_c   1.000
_cell.angle_alpha   90.00
_cell.angle_beta   90.00
_cell.angle_gamma   90.00
#
_symmetry.space_group_name_H-M   'P 1'
#
loop_
_entity.id
_entity.type
_entity.pdbx_description
1 polymer ?
#
loop_
_entity_poly.entity_id
_entity_poly.type
_entity_poly.pdbx_seq_one_letter_code
_entity_poly.pdbx_strand_id
1 'polypeptide(L)'
;MPFLSFQTFFTGLPLTGSLAQAIGGPLGLDVSYIASVGQMGSIWTGGGCLVPWAFGLAATAGIAGVSPIELARRNFIPVLCGLFVSTVLAICLM
;
A
#
# COMPACT_ATOMS: atom_id res chain seq x y z
N MET A 1 -19.98 6.96 7.41
CA MET A 1 -19.01 6.81 6.31
C MET A 1 -17.72 6.00 6.64
N PRO A 2 -17.70 5.00 7.55
CA PRO A 2 -16.53 4.12 7.75
C PRO A 2 -16.30 3.10 6.60
N PHE A 3 -17.24 2.97 5.67
CA PHE A 3 -17.21 1.99 4.58
C PHE A 3 -16.14 2.30 3.50
N LEU A 4 -15.81 3.57 3.28
CA LEU A 4 -14.84 4.00 2.27
C LEU A 4 -13.39 3.58 2.60
N SER A 5 -13.05 3.51 3.89
CA SER A 5 -11.69 3.15 4.34
C SER A 5 -11.40 1.66 4.19
N PHE A 6 -12.43 0.81 4.30
CA PHE A 6 -12.30 -0.63 4.02
C PHE A 6 -12.11 -0.87 2.51
N GLN A 7 -12.74 -0.04 1.68
CA GLN A 7 -12.57 -0.14 0.23
C GLN A 7 -11.17 0.24 -0.24
N THR A 8 -10.47 1.23 0.32
CA THR A 8 -9.12 1.59 -0.14
C THR A 8 -8.06 0.54 0.21
N PHE A 9 -8.21 -0.18 1.32
CA PHE A 9 -7.32 -1.27 1.71
C PHE A 9 -7.51 -2.51 0.81
N PHE A 10 -8.75 -2.89 0.52
CA PHE A 10 -9.06 -4.08 -0.32
C PHE A 10 -9.19 -3.77 -1.82
N THR A 11 -9.19 -2.48 -2.20
CA THR A 11 -9.27 -2.02 -3.61
C THR A 11 -8.14 -2.56 -4.46
N GLY A 12 -6.95 -2.71 -3.88
CA GLY A 12 -5.81 -3.20 -4.63
C GLY A 12 -5.96 -4.68 -5.02
N LEU A 13 -6.75 -5.50 -4.30
CA LEU A 13 -6.74 -6.96 -4.46
C LEU A 13 -7.09 -7.43 -5.87
N PRO A 14 -8.19 -6.97 -6.50
CA PRO A 14 -8.49 -7.34 -7.88
C PRO A 14 -7.41 -6.86 -8.86
N LEU A 15 -6.83 -5.67 -8.66
CA LEU A 15 -5.78 -5.14 -9.54
C LEU A 15 -4.45 -5.88 -9.36
N THR A 16 -3.99 -6.07 -8.13
CA THR A 16 -2.73 -6.73 -7.82
C THR A 16 -2.80 -8.22 -8.11
N GLY A 17 -3.96 -8.85 -7.90
CA GLY A 17 -4.19 -10.25 -8.27
C GLY A 17 -4.22 -10.47 -9.78
N SER A 18 -4.93 -9.63 -10.54
CA SER A 18 -4.95 -9.73 -12.01
C SER A 18 -3.58 -9.42 -12.62
N LEU A 19 -2.89 -8.40 -12.11
CA LEU A 19 -1.53 -8.06 -12.53
C LEU A 19 -0.52 -9.17 -12.18
N ALA A 20 -0.60 -9.74 -10.97
CA ALA A 20 0.25 -10.86 -10.58
C ALA A 20 0.02 -12.11 -11.44
N GLN A 21 -1.22 -12.41 -11.82
CA GLN A 21 -1.50 -13.50 -12.77
C GLN A 21 -0.90 -13.22 -14.16
N ALA A 22 -1.04 -11.98 -14.65
CA ALA A 22 -0.53 -11.60 -15.96
C ALA A 22 1.00 -11.67 -16.05
N ILE A 23 1.71 -11.36 -14.97
CA ILE A 23 3.18 -11.34 -14.93
C ILE A 23 3.76 -12.68 -14.46
N GLY A 24 3.18 -13.27 -13.40
CA GLY A 24 3.66 -14.50 -12.78
C GLY A 24 3.42 -15.76 -13.62
N GLY A 25 2.31 -15.82 -14.37
CA GLY A 25 1.99 -16.94 -15.24
C GLY A 25 3.05 -17.20 -16.33
N PRO A 26 3.41 -16.20 -17.15
CA PRO A 26 4.43 -16.37 -18.20
C PRO A 26 5.86 -16.60 -17.68
N LEU A 27 6.18 -16.13 -16.46
CA LEU A 27 7.52 -16.22 -15.88
C LEU A 27 7.71 -17.43 -14.96
N GLY A 28 6.67 -18.25 -14.73
CA GLY A 28 6.71 -19.39 -13.80
C GLY A 28 6.93 -18.98 -12.34
N LEU A 29 6.64 -17.72 -12.00
CA LEU A 29 6.80 -17.17 -10.66
C LEU A 29 5.53 -17.39 -9.84
N ASP A 30 5.69 -17.59 -8.53
CA ASP A 30 4.55 -17.76 -7.63
C ASP A 30 3.72 -16.46 -7.55
N VAL A 31 2.54 -16.52 -8.15
CA VAL A 31 1.56 -15.42 -8.23
C VAL A 31 1.20 -14.88 -6.84
N SER A 32 1.25 -15.74 -5.81
CA SER A 32 0.92 -15.35 -4.43
C SER A 32 1.92 -14.34 -3.87
N TYR A 33 3.22 -14.53 -4.11
CA TYR A 33 4.26 -13.62 -3.64
C TYR A 33 4.15 -12.26 -4.34
N ILE A 34 3.99 -12.24 -5.67
CA ILE A 34 3.85 -11.00 -6.45
C ILE A 34 2.57 -10.25 -6.07
N ALA A 35 1.44 -10.96 -5.92
CA ALA A 35 0.17 -10.37 -5.50
C ALA A 35 0.26 -9.77 -4.09
N SER A 36 0.96 -10.44 -3.16
CA SER A 36 1.13 -9.98 -1.78
C SER A 36 1.94 -8.69 -1.68
N VAL A 37 3.04 -8.56 -2.43
CA VAL A 37 3.86 -7.33 -2.49
C VAL A 37 3.06 -6.18 -3.11
N GLY A 38 2.37 -6.45 -4.21
CA GLY A 38 1.49 -5.46 -4.83
C GLY A 38 0.40 -4.99 -3.86
N GLN A 39 -0.16 -5.91 -3.08
CA GLN A 39 -1.15 -5.59 -2.06
C GLN A 39 -0.59 -4.66 -0.99
N MET A 40 0.57 -4.99 -0.44
CA MET A 40 1.27 -4.14 0.54
C MET A 40 1.50 -2.73 0.01
N GLY A 41 1.88 -2.59 -1.26
CA GLY A 41 2.01 -1.29 -1.92
C GLY A 41 0.70 -0.51 -1.97
N SER A 42 -0.42 -1.16 -2.30
CA SER A 42 -1.75 -0.52 -2.36
C SER A 42 -2.21 -0.02 -0.99
N ILE A 43 -1.90 -0.76 0.07
CA ILE A 43 -2.27 -0.43 1.45
C ILE A 43 -1.53 0.82 1.93
N TRP A 44 -0.22 0.88 1.74
CA TRP A 44 0.58 1.98 2.27
C TRP A 44 0.40 3.26 1.48
N THR A 45 0.24 3.15 0.16
CA THR A 45 0.02 4.31 -0.71
C THR A 45 -1.43 4.82 -0.61
N GLY A 46 -2.42 3.94 -0.78
CA GLY A 46 -3.85 4.31 -0.84
C GLY A 46 -4.65 4.16 0.46
N GLY A 47 -4.19 3.33 1.40
CA GLY A 47 -4.93 2.98 2.62
C GLY A 47 -4.79 3.96 3.78
N GLY A 48 -3.77 4.84 3.78
CA GLY A 48 -3.71 5.92 4.79
C GLY A 48 -2.37 6.56 5.12
N CYS A 49 -1.25 6.23 4.46
CA CYS A 49 0.06 6.78 4.87
C CYS A 49 0.59 7.93 3.99
N LEU A 50 0.24 7.97 2.70
CA LEU A 50 0.77 9.00 1.77
C LEU A 50 -0.27 9.95 1.22
N VAL A 51 -1.53 9.54 1.16
CA VAL A 51 -2.59 10.31 0.50
C VAL A 51 -3.26 11.24 1.53
N PRO A 52 -3.15 12.58 1.40
CA PRO A 52 -3.65 13.52 2.40
C PRO A 52 -5.16 13.48 2.65
N TRP A 53 -5.93 13.15 1.60
CA TRP A 53 -7.39 13.01 1.68
C TRP A 53 -7.83 11.61 2.09
N ALA A 54 -6.91 10.67 2.29
CA ALA A 54 -7.25 9.35 2.81
C ALA A 54 -7.69 9.49 4.26
N PHE A 55 -8.81 8.87 4.61
CA PHE A 55 -9.40 8.98 5.94
C PHE A 55 -8.42 8.61 7.06
N GLY A 56 -7.56 7.60 6.86
CA GLY A 56 -6.54 7.22 7.84
C GLY A 56 -5.54 8.34 8.16
N LEU A 57 -5.03 9.02 7.13
CA LEU A 57 -4.11 10.14 7.32
C LEU A 57 -4.84 11.38 7.86
N ALA A 58 -6.04 11.66 7.37
CA ALA A 58 -6.83 12.80 7.81
C ALA A 58 -7.27 12.67 9.28
N ALA A 59 -7.65 11.46 9.71
CA ALA A 59 -8.02 11.17 11.09
C ALA A 59 -6.81 11.30 12.04
N THR A 60 -5.65 10.76 11.66
CA THR A 60 -4.42 10.88 12.44
C THR A 60 -3.89 12.32 12.48
N ALA A 61 -4.00 13.07 11.37
CA ALA A 61 -3.68 14.49 11.33
C ALA A 61 -4.60 15.33 12.23
N GLY A 62 -5.90 15.03 12.26
CA GLY A 62 -6.87 15.67 13.14
C GLY A 62 -6.58 15.43 14.63
N ILE A 63 -6.18 14.22 15.00
CA ILE A 63 -5.76 13.89 16.39
C ILE A 63 -4.44 14.57 16.75
N ALA A 64 -3.48 14.60 15.81
CA ALA A 64 -2.17 15.20 16.02
C ALA A 64 -2.16 16.75 15.92
N GLY A 65 -3.27 17.37 15.51
CA GLY A 65 -3.37 18.83 15.35
C GLY A 65 -2.48 19.41 14.25
N VAL A 66 -2.08 18.60 13.26
CA VAL A 66 -1.20 19.00 12.15
C VAL A 66 -1.96 18.98 10.83
N SER A 67 -1.46 19.70 9.82
CA SER A 67 -2.06 19.64 8.49
C SER A 67 -1.80 18.27 7.84
N PRO A 68 -2.80 17.65 7.16
CA PRO A 68 -2.64 16.34 6.53
C PRO A 68 -1.50 16.29 5.50
N ILE A 69 -1.25 17.42 4.81
CA ILE A 69 -0.18 17.52 3.83
C ILE A 69 1.22 17.43 4.45
N GLU A 70 1.41 18.00 5.65
CA GLU A 70 2.69 17.95 6.36
C GLU A 70 2.94 16.55 6.94
N LEU A 71 1.87 15.89 7.40
CA LEU A 71 1.95 14.51 7.87
C LEU A 71 2.26 13.52 6.73
N ALA A 72 1.65 13.71 5.56
CA ALA A 72 1.95 12.92 4.36
C ALA A 72 3.44 13.02 3.97
N ARG A 73 4.00 14.24 4.01
CA ARG A 73 5.42 14.47 3.71
C ARG A 73 6.36 13.77 4.69
N ARG A 74 6.05 13.79 5.99
CA ARG A 74 6.85 13.08 7.00
C ARG A 74 6.76 11.57 6.85
N ASN A 75 5.62 11.05 6.42
CA ASN A 75 5.42 9.62 6.19
C ASN A 75 6.02 9.11 4.88
N PHE A 76 6.43 10.01 3.98
CA PHE A 76 7.01 9.63 2.68
C PHE A 76 8.26 8.75 2.81
N ILE A 77 9.20 9.16 3.66
CA ILE A 77 10.45 8.43 3.90
C ILE A 77 10.20 7.03 4.51
N PRO A 78 9.47 6.88 5.64
CA PRO A 78 9.26 5.57 6.24
C PRO A 78 8.45 4.62 5.34
N VAL A 79 7.47 5.13 4.59
CA VAL A 79 6.68 4.31 3.65
C VAL A 79 7.55 3.80 2.50
N LEU A 80 8.37 4.66 1.89
CA LEU A 80 9.29 4.22 0.84
C LEU A 80 10.31 3.22 1.34
N CYS A 81 10.88 3.45 2.53
CA CYS A 81 11.83 2.51 3.12
C CYS A 81 11.21 1.14 3.34
N GLY A 82 10.02 1.06 3.92
CA GLY A 82 9.39 -0.26 4.15
C GLY A 82 8.86 -0.91 2.86
N LEU A 83 8.46 -0.13 1.83
CA LEU A 83 8.15 -0.65 0.49
C LEU A 83 9.39 -1.26 -0.18
N PHE A 84 10.54 -0.60 -0.01
CA PHE A 84 11.80 -1.11 -0.50
C PHE A 84 12.18 -2.40 0.23
N VAL A 85 12.11 -2.42 1.56
CA VAL A 85 12.40 -3.60 2.38
C VAL A 85 11.44 -4.76 2.06
N SER A 86 10.14 -4.50 1.89
CA SER A 86 9.18 -5.55 1.55
C SER A 86 9.43 -6.14 0.16
N THR A 87 9.84 -5.31 -0.81
CA THR A 87 10.23 -5.77 -2.15
C THR A 87 11.49 -6.63 -2.08
N VAL A 88 12.51 -6.21 -1.31
CA VAL A 88 13.75 -6.98 -1.13
C VAL A 88 13.47 -8.31 -0.43
N LEU A 89 12.66 -8.31 0.63
CA LEU A 89 12.28 -9.54 1.33
C LEU A 89 11.49 -10.50 0.44
N ALA A 90 10.59 -9.99 -0.40
CA ALA A 90 9.84 -10.82 -1.33
C ALA A 90 10.76 -11.49 -2.36
N ILE A 91 11.78 -10.77 -2.86
CA ILE A 91 12.79 -11.35 -3.75
C ILE A 91 13.64 -12.39 -3.01
N CYS A 92 13.98 -12.16 -1.73
CA CYS A 92 14.74 -13.12 -0.94
C CYS A 92 13.97 -14.38 -0.55
N LEU A 93 12.64 -14.31 -0.44
CA LEU A 93 11.76 -15.42 -0.05
C LEU A 93 11.22 -16.22 -1.24
N MET A 94 11.14 -15.63 -2.42
CA MET A 94 10.80 -16.31 -3.70
C MET A 94 11.91 -17.25 -4.15
#